data_AF-A0A7J2J718-F1
#
_entry.id   AF-A0A7J2J718-F1
#
_cell.length_a   1.000
_cell.length_b   1.000
_cell.length_c   1.000
_cell.angle_alpha   90.00
_cell.angle_beta   90.00
_cell.angle_gamma   90.00
#
_symmetry.space_group_name_H-M   'P 1'
#
loop_
_entity.id
_entity.type
_entity.pdbx_description
1 polymer ?
#
loop_
_entity_poly.entity_id
_entity_poly.type
_entity_poly.pdbx_seq_one_letter_code
_entity_poly.pdbx_strand_id
1 'polypeptide(L)'
;MVWVITAWGHPKITATHPTTFMVTTDLEITLKGNCVIGVRSDTSASTLPPELRDILRSGEELLITLEVEGKAEKIRAHGHPSLTLDHPTDLVVR
;
A
#
# COMPACT_ATOMS: atom_id res chain seq x y z
N MET A 1 -2.64 -15.82 7.06
CA MET A 1 -2.80 -15.79 5.59
C MET A 1 -1.80 -14.79 5.03
N VAL A 2 -1.35 -14.93 3.79
CA VAL A 2 -0.38 -14.02 3.17
C VAL A 2 -0.96 -13.57 1.83
N TRP A 3 -0.94 -12.26 1.58
CA TRP A 3 -1.25 -11.66 0.29
C TRP A 3 -0.02 -10.91 -0.21
N VAL A 4 0.20 -10.97 -1.52
CA VAL A 4 1.31 -10.28 -2.18
C VAL A 4 0.71 -9.23 -3.10
N ILE A 5 1.21 -8.00 -2.98
CA ILE A 5 0.89 -6.89 -3.86
C ILE A 5 2.19 -6.52 -4.58
N THR A 6 2.15 -6.53 -5.90
CA THR A 6 3.32 -6.23 -6.73
C THR A 6 3.23 -4.79 -7.24
N ALA A 7 4.27 -4.00 -6.99
CA ALA A 7 4.41 -2.65 -7.52
C ALA A 7 5.86 -2.43 -8.00
N TRP A 8 6.10 -1.29 -8.66
CA TRP A 8 7.35 -0.99 -9.34
C TRP A 8 7.95 0.32 -8.83
N GLY A 9 9.27 0.40 -8.84
CA GLY A 9 9.98 1.66 -8.61
C GLY A 9 9.70 2.69 -9.72
N HIS A 10 9.95 3.95 -9.42
CA HIS A 10 9.83 5.06 -10.36
C HIS A 10 10.90 6.12 -10.05
N PRO A 11 11.59 6.73 -11.03
CA PRO A 11 12.66 7.71 -10.80
C PRO A 11 12.26 8.97 -10.00
N LYS A 12 10.97 9.19 -9.78
CA LYS A 12 10.40 10.35 -9.07
C LYS A 12 9.99 10.01 -7.62
N ILE A 13 10.15 8.76 -7.19
CA ILE A 13 9.86 8.33 -5.82
C ILE A 13 10.90 8.91 -4.88
N THR A 14 10.43 9.58 -3.81
CA THR A 14 11.29 10.08 -2.73
C THR A 14 11.07 9.33 -1.43
N ALA A 15 9.85 8.81 -1.18
CA ALA A 15 9.50 8.02 0.00
C ALA A 15 9.87 8.68 1.35
N THR A 16 9.70 10.00 1.46
CA THR A 16 10.10 10.79 2.64
C THR A 16 8.94 11.22 3.54
N HIS A 17 7.69 10.84 3.23
CA HIS A 17 6.56 11.21 4.08
C HIS A 17 6.67 10.53 5.46
N PRO A 18 6.60 11.29 6.57
CA PRO A 18 7.00 10.78 7.90
C PRO A 18 6.01 9.80 8.54
N THR A 19 4.76 9.79 8.08
CA THR A 19 3.67 9.03 8.73
C THR A 19 2.89 8.14 7.79
N THR A 20 3.19 8.16 6.49
CA THR A 20 2.40 7.40 5.52
C THR A 20 3.28 6.89 4.40
N PHE A 21 2.84 5.78 3.81
CA PHE A 21 3.34 5.32 2.53
C PHE A 21 2.19 4.79 1.68
N MET A 22 2.37 4.75 0.37
CA MET A 22 1.37 4.21 -0.54
C MET A 22 1.96 3.57 -1.79
N VAL A 23 1.20 2.66 -2.37
CA VAL A 23 1.36 2.21 -3.75
C VAL A 23 0.18 2.67 -4.58
N THR A 24 0.38 2.82 -5.89
CA THR A 24 -0.67 3.25 -6.82
C THR A 24 -0.66 2.42 -8.09
N THR A 25 -1.83 2.20 -8.70
CA THR A 25 -1.97 1.58 -10.02
C THR A 25 -1.50 2.51 -11.14
N ASP A 26 -1.34 3.81 -10.87
CA ASP A 26 -0.91 4.78 -11.88
C ASP A 26 0.47 4.43 -12.45
N LEU A 27 0.68 4.72 -13.73
CA LEU A 27 1.95 4.45 -14.41
C LEU A 27 3.03 5.48 -14.08
N GLU A 28 2.62 6.69 -13.73
CA GLU A 28 3.44 7.89 -13.56
C GLU A 28 3.01 8.64 -12.30
N ILE A 29 3.96 9.31 -11.66
CA ILE A 29 3.69 10.19 -10.51
C ILE A 29 4.30 11.57 -10.73
N THR A 30 3.81 12.54 -9.96
CA THR A 30 4.42 13.87 -9.88
C THR A 30 5.45 13.92 -8.75
N LEU A 31 6.38 14.87 -8.82
CA LEU A 31 7.39 15.08 -7.77
C LEU A 31 6.81 15.49 -6.40
N LYS A 32 5.51 15.84 -6.34
CA LYS A 32 4.84 16.21 -5.08
C LYS A 32 4.45 15.00 -4.22
N GLY A 33 4.33 13.81 -4.80
CA GLY A 33 3.93 12.60 -4.09
C GLY A 33 5.08 11.98 -3.30
N ASN A 34 5.39 12.51 -2.11
CA ASN A 34 6.50 12.02 -1.29
C ASN A 34 6.17 10.79 -0.43
N CYS A 35 4.91 10.36 -0.37
CA CYS A 35 4.47 9.12 0.29
C CYS A 35 4.46 7.91 -0.66
N VAL A 36 4.62 8.10 -1.98
CA VAL A 36 4.59 6.99 -2.93
C VAL A 36 5.87 6.17 -2.82
N ILE A 37 5.74 4.86 -2.65
CA ILE A 37 6.84 3.89 -2.62
C ILE A 37 6.80 2.90 -3.79
N GLY A 38 5.70 2.88 -4.57
CA GLY A 38 5.57 2.04 -5.75
C GLY A 38 4.45 2.51 -6.68
N VAL A 39 4.67 2.36 -7.99
CA VAL A 39 3.73 2.64 -9.08
C VAL A 39 3.34 1.34 -9.77
N ARG A 40 2.37 1.36 -10.69
CA ARG A 40 1.94 0.16 -11.45
C ARG A 40 1.60 -1.02 -10.53
N SER A 41 0.98 -0.71 -9.39
CA SER A 41 0.47 -1.71 -8.46
C SER A 41 -0.52 -2.63 -9.19
N ASP A 42 -0.45 -3.93 -8.92
CA ASP A 42 -1.40 -4.92 -9.46
C ASP A 42 -2.80 -4.82 -8.83
N THR A 43 -2.92 -4.10 -7.71
CA THR A 43 -4.18 -3.79 -7.04
C THR A 43 -4.23 -2.34 -6.55
N SER A 44 -5.44 -1.87 -6.27
CA SER A 44 -5.78 -0.64 -5.55
C SER A 44 -6.60 -0.97 -4.30
N ALA A 45 -6.97 0.02 -3.49
CA ALA A 45 -7.85 -0.20 -2.34
C ALA A 45 -9.20 -0.82 -2.72
N SER A 46 -9.79 -0.40 -3.85
CA SER A 46 -11.09 -0.88 -4.32
C SER A 46 -11.08 -2.30 -4.89
N THR A 47 -9.91 -2.78 -5.32
CA THR A 47 -9.73 -4.08 -6.00
C THR A 47 -9.10 -5.16 -5.11
N LEU A 48 -8.86 -4.85 -3.82
CA LEU A 48 -8.43 -5.84 -2.85
C LEU A 48 -9.40 -7.04 -2.78
N PRO A 49 -8.89 -8.28 -2.59
CA PRO A 49 -9.72 -9.45 -2.40
C PRO A 49 -10.74 -9.26 -1.26
N PRO A 50 -12.00 -9.70 -1.39
CA PRO A 50 -13.02 -9.53 -0.35
C PRO A 50 -12.58 -10.04 1.04
N GLU A 51 -11.93 -11.20 1.09
CA GLU A 51 -11.42 -11.80 2.32
C GLU A 51 -10.40 -10.91 3.04
N LEU A 52 -9.50 -10.26 2.28
CA LEU A 52 -8.55 -9.30 2.84
C LEU A 52 -9.27 -8.05 3.35
N ARG A 53 -10.27 -7.56 2.62
CA ARG A 53 -11.06 -6.38 3.03
C ARG A 53 -11.80 -6.63 4.34
N ASP A 54 -12.34 -7.82 4.54
CA ASP A 54 -13.05 -8.18 5.77
C ASP A 54 -12.09 -8.24 6.97
N ILE A 55 -10.88 -8.78 6.79
CA ILE A 55 -9.84 -8.81 7.83
C ILE A 55 -9.34 -7.39 8.15
N LEU A 56 -9.10 -6.55 7.14
CA LEU A 56 -8.74 -5.16 7.37
C LEU A 56 -9.86 -4.40 8.12
N ARG A 57 -11.13 -4.78 7.94
CA ARG A 57 -12.26 -4.18 8.66
C ARG A 57 -12.51 -4.78 10.03
N SER A 58 -12.00 -5.98 10.34
CA SER A 58 -12.12 -6.56 11.67
C SER A 58 -11.32 -5.79 12.73
N GLY A 59 -10.36 -4.95 12.30
CA GLY A 59 -9.51 -4.18 13.20
C GLY A 59 -8.27 -4.94 13.66
N GLU A 60 -8.01 -6.11 13.09
CA GLU A 60 -6.87 -6.95 13.45
C GLU A 60 -5.51 -6.30 13.13
N GLU A 61 -4.49 -6.68 13.89
CA GLU A 61 -3.10 -6.34 13.59
C GLU A 61 -2.66 -7.07 12.32
N LEU A 62 -1.94 -6.36 11.45
CA LEU A 62 -1.29 -6.93 10.28
C LEU A 62 0.18 -6.53 10.24
N LEU A 63 1.00 -7.45 9.71
CA LEU A 63 2.41 -7.21 9.42
C LEU A 63 2.57 -7.02 7.91
N ILE A 64 2.96 -5.82 7.51
CA ILE A 64 3.30 -5.50 6.13
C ILE A 64 4.81 -5.66 5.97
N THR A 65 5.22 -6.44 4.97
CA THR A 65 6.64 -6.55 4.59
C THR A 65 6.81 -5.91 3.22
N LEU A 66 7.63 -4.87 3.15
CA LEU A 66 8.06 -4.27 1.88
C LEU A 66 9.36 -4.93 1.47
N GLU A 67 9.43 -5.49 0.26
CA GLU A 67 10.61 -6.21 -0.22
C GLU A 67 11.04 -5.72 -1.61
N VAL A 68 12.34 -5.46 -1.78
CA VAL A 68 12.94 -5.09 -3.07
C VAL A 68 14.42 -5.46 -3.08
N GLU A 69 14.88 -6.14 -4.13
CA GLU A 69 16.31 -6.49 -4.34
C GLU A 69 17.00 -7.09 -3.10
N GLY A 70 16.32 -8.00 -2.39
CA GLY A 70 16.85 -8.65 -1.19
C GLY A 70 16.90 -7.77 0.07
N LYS A 71 16.37 -6.55 0.02
CA LYS A 71 16.10 -5.70 1.18
C LYS A 71 14.66 -5.87 1.61
N ALA A 72 14.42 -5.89 2.90
CA ALA A 72 13.08 -5.96 3.46
C ALA A 72 12.90 -5.01 4.64
N GLU A 73 11.73 -4.39 4.73
CA GLU A 73 11.30 -3.55 5.85
C GLU A 73 9.96 -4.07 6.38
N LYS A 74 9.76 -4.05 7.70
CA LYS A 74 8.57 -4.61 8.36
C LYS A 74 7.81 -3.53 9.11
N ILE A 75 6.54 -3.36 8.74
CA ILE A 75 5.63 -2.39 9.35
C ILE A 75 4.50 -3.13 10.05
N ARG A 76 4.29 -2.82 11.33
CA ARG A 76 3.08 -3.24 12.05
C ARG A 76 2.00 -2.19 11.84
N ALA A 77 0.83 -2.63 11.41
CA ALA A 77 -0.34 -1.78 11.20
C ALA A 77 -1.58 -2.48 11.76
N HIS A 78 -2.69 -1.74 11.85
CA HIS A 78 -3.97 -2.28 12.26
C HIS A 78 -5.01 -1.97 11.21
N GLY A 79 -5.94 -2.91 11.04
CA GLY A 79 -7.20 -2.64 10.39
C GLY A 79 -8.06 -1.63 11.17
N HIS A 80 -9.19 -1.24 10.60
CA HIS A 80 -10.21 -0.50 11.33
C HIS A 80 -11.60 -0.72 10.70
N PRO A 81 -12.68 -0.86 11.50
CA PRO A 81 -14.03 -1.05 10.98
C PRO A 81 -14.53 0.05 10.05
N SER A 82 -13.95 1.25 10.12
CA SER A 82 -14.30 2.39 9.26
C SER A 82 -13.56 2.43 7.92
N LEU A 83 -12.70 1.44 7.61
CA LEU A 83 -11.99 1.41 6.34
C LEU A 83 -12.96 1.18 5.17
N THR A 84 -13.12 2.20 4.32
CA THR A 84 -13.98 2.12 3.11
C THR A 84 -13.36 1.23 2.05
N LEU A 85 -12.03 1.31 1.86
CA LEU A 85 -11.26 0.54 0.88
C LEU A 85 -11.85 0.68 -0.53
N ASP A 86 -12.12 1.90 -0.97
CA ASP A 86 -12.87 2.21 -2.20
C ASP A 86 -12.09 3.12 -3.17
N HIS A 87 -10.89 3.55 -2.80
CA HIS A 87 -10.07 4.39 -3.67
C HIS A 87 -9.67 3.62 -4.94
N PRO A 88 -9.88 4.21 -6.14
CA PRO A 88 -9.79 3.48 -7.40
C PRO A 88 -8.37 3.06 -7.77
N THR A 89 -7.36 3.83 -7.38
CA THR A 89 -5.96 3.65 -7.82
C THR A 89 -4.99 3.43 -6.66
N ASP A 90 -5.12 4.25 -5.61
CA ASP A 90 -4.19 4.26 -4.48
C ASP A 90 -4.54 3.28 -3.36
N LEU A 91 -3.50 2.75 -2.73
CA LEU A 91 -3.55 2.02 -1.46
C LEU A 91 -2.60 2.69 -0.46
N VAL A 92 -3.16 3.30 0.58
CA VAL A 92 -2.41 4.13 1.55
C VAL A 92 -2.40 3.46 2.92
N VAL A 93 -1.23 3.39 3.54
CA VAL A 93 -1.02 2.98 4.93
C VAL A 93 -0.67 4.23 5.75
N ARG A 94 -1.29 4.37 6.93
CA ARG A 94 -1.15 5.52 7.83
C ARG A 94 -0.95 5.05 9.27
#